data_AF-A0A0C3PTH1-F1
#
_entry.id   AF-A0A0C3PTH1-F1
#
_cell.length_a   1.000
_cell.length_b   1.000
_cell.length_c   1.000
_cell.angle_alpha   90.00
_cell.angle_beta   90.00
_cell.angle_gamma   90.00
#
_symmetry.space_group_name_H-M   'P 1'
#
loop_
_entity.id
_entity.type
_entity.pdbx_description
1 polymer ?
#
loop_
_entity_poly.entity_id
_entity_poly.type
_entity_poly.pdbx_seq_one_letter_code
_entity_poly.pdbx_strand_id
1 'polypeptide(L)'
;RAIAIKQLLARHAGEWDVDLLTGNLCVPAAWISEANGIRARYENDVFQAYQCFLEGGQQQLAHNIALNDLAPEVVIRGDPEVLKSLFGNFIPSEISGWHDTGNLYLQYAECVTKIPKLLEVLAKEGNAAPDAVQQAELERLAQSVPHLLENLPKMFEHRDDLRQRVCLAEMLSQLLRLVSPLRMYGIAARPHTSSGMLPEQARLQHVQSSSRERLFRALEVASYA
;
A
#
# COMPACT_ATOMS: atom_id res chain seq x y z
N ARG A 1 -27.12 -12.19 27.60
CA ARG A 1 -26.60 -13.57 27.38
C ARG A 1 -25.42 -13.59 26.40
N ALA A 2 -25.59 -13.12 25.15
CA ALA A 2 -24.50 -13.10 24.16
C ALA A 2 -23.22 -12.39 24.64
N ILE A 3 -23.36 -11.24 25.30
CA ILE A 3 -22.22 -10.47 25.85
C ILE A 3 -21.41 -11.29 26.87
N ALA A 4 -22.09 -11.98 27.79
CA ALA A 4 -21.42 -12.79 28.81
C ALA A 4 -20.65 -13.97 28.19
N ILE A 5 -21.22 -14.59 27.15
CA ILE A 5 -20.55 -15.67 26.40
C ILE A 5 -19.32 -15.11 25.69
N LYS A 6 -19.43 -13.98 24.99
CA LYS A 6 -18.29 -13.32 24.32
C LYS A 6 -17.19 -12.91 25.30
N GLN A 7 -17.53 -12.41 26.47
CA GLN A 7 -16.55 -12.03 27.49
C GLN A 7 -15.83 -13.24 28.08
N LEU A 8 -16.57 -14.32 28.32
CA LEU A 8 -15.98 -15.58 28.76
C LEU A 8 -15.07 -16.14 27.66
N LEU A 9 -15.53 -16.08 26.40
CA LEU A 9 -14.75 -16.38 25.19
C LEU A 9 -13.43 -15.60 25.13
N ALA A 10 -13.49 -14.28 25.23
CA ALA A 10 -12.28 -13.45 25.18
C ALA A 10 -11.29 -13.74 26.32
N ARG A 11 -11.77 -14.12 27.52
CA ARG A 11 -10.91 -14.35 28.69
C ARG A 11 -10.16 -15.69 28.66
N HIS A 12 -10.76 -16.72 28.09
CA HIS A 12 -10.21 -18.09 28.03
C HIS A 12 -9.87 -18.54 26.60
N ALA A 13 -9.61 -17.56 25.71
CA ALA A 13 -9.30 -17.84 24.31
C ALA A 13 -8.13 -18.83 24.19
N GLY A 14 -8.28 -19.86 23.35
CA GLY A 14 -7.29 -20.92 23.14
C GLY A 14 -7.18 -21.99 24.24
N GLU A 15 -7.98 -21.93 25.32
CA GLU A 15 -8.00 -22.97 26.37
C GLU A 15 -9.03 -24.08 26.13
N TRP A 16 -9.77 -24.00 25.03
CA TRP A 16 -10.91 -24.88 24.73
C TRP A 16 -10.80 -25.60 23.39
N ASP A 17 -11.51 -26.73 23.34
CA ASP A 17 -11.71 -27.50 22.13
C ASP A 17 -12.76 -26.82 21.22
N VAL A 18 -12.32 -26.46 20.02
CA VAL A 18 -13.13 -25.75 19.01
C VAL A 18 -14.27 -26.64 18.53
N ASP A 19 -14.07 -27.95 18.45
CA ASP A 19 -15.07 -28.91 17.98
C ASP A 19 -16.20 -29.06 19.00
N LEU A 20 -15.86 -29.01 20.29
CA LEU A 20 -16.84 -29.04 21.38
C LEU A 20 -17.69 -27.75 21.42
N LEU A 21 -17.07 -26.59 21.21
CA LEU A 21 -17.75 -25.29 21.22
C LEU A 21 -18.69 -25.11 20.02
N THR A 22 -18.21 -25.46 18.82
CA THR A 22 -18.99 -25.30 17.58
C THR A 22 -20.03 -26.41 17.42
N GLY A 23 -19.69 -27.65 17.75
CA GLY A 23 -20.58 -28.81 17.61
C GLY A 23 -21.63 -28.95 18.72
N ASN A 24 -21.22 -28.91 20.00
CA ASN A 24 -22.13 -29.21 21.10
C ASN A 24 -22.83 -27.96 21.66
N LEU A 25 -22.11 -26.84 21.74
CA LEU A 25 -22.62 -25.59 22.32
C LEU A 25 -23.18 -24.62 21.26
N CYS A 26 -23.05 -24.97 19.97
CA CYS A 26 -23.47 -24.17 18.82
C CYS A 26 -22.97 -22.72 18.89
N VAL A 27 -21.76 -22.50 19.40
CA VAL A 27 -21.14 -21.18 19.45
C VAL A 27 -20.70 -20.79 18.03
N PRO A 28 -21.05 -19.59 17.54
CA PRO A 28 -20.58 -19.14 16.24
C PRO A 28 -19.06 -19.13 16.15
N ALA A 29 -18.49 -19.76 15.11
CA ALA A 29 -17.05 -19.79 14.88
C ALA A 29 -16.44 -18.38 14.83
N ALA A 30 -17.16 -17.41 14.27
CA ALA A 30 -16.76 -16.00 14.26
C ALA A 30 -16.46 -15.42 15.65
N TRP A 31 -17.14 -15.86 16.71
CA TRP A 31 -16.88 -15.39 18.08
C TRP A 31 -15.64 -16.04 18.68
N ILE A 32 -15.32 -17.27 18.27
CA ILE A 32 -14.12 -17.98 18.69
C ILE A 32 -12.90 -17.32 18.02
N SER A 33 -12.96 -17.06 16.72
CA SER A 33 -11.92 -16.36 15.98
C SER A 33 -11.72 -14.92 16.50
N GLU A 34 -12.80 -14.19 16.81
CA GLU A 34 -12.73 -12.88 17.45
C GLU A 34 -11.99 -12.94 18.80
N ALA A 35 -12.31 -13.92 19.65
CA ALA A 35 -11.65 -14.10 20.94
C ALA A 35 -10.17 -14.45 20.80
N ASN A 36 -9.82 -15.37 19.88
CA ASN A 36 -8.44 -15.73 19.58
C ASN A 36 -7.65 -14.53 19.04
N GLY A 37 -8.26 -13.70 18.19
CA GLY A 37 -7.65 -12.47 17.68
C GLY A 37 -7.37 -11.44 18.77
N ILE A 38 -8.28 -11.29 19.75
CA ILE A 38 -8.07 -10.42 20.92
C ILE A 38 -6.89 -10.90 21.76
N ARG A 39 -6.79 -12.22 22.01
CA ARG A 39 -5.69 -12.80 22.76
C ARG A 39 -4.36 -12.63 22.03
N ALA A 40 -4.29 -12.95 20.75
CA ALA A 40 -3.07 -12.78 19.94
C ALA A 40 -2.58 -11.33 19.97
N ARG A 41 -3.50 -10.36 19.94
CA ARG A 41 -3.17 -8.94 20.08
C ARG A 41 -2.61 -8.58 21.46
N TYR A 42 -3.09 -9.22 22.53
CA TYR A 42 -2.54 -9.06 23.88
C TYR A 42 -1.15 -9.68 24.02
N GLU A 43 -0.91 -10.81 23.35
CA GLU A 43 0.41 -11.48 23.27
C GLU A 43 1.39 -10.77 22.32
N ASN A 44 0.97 -9.65 21.71
CA ASN A 44 1.74 -8.87 20.75
C ASN A 44 2.08 -9.63 19.44
N ASP A 45 1.30 -10.67 19.11
CA ASP A 45 1.32 -11.34 17.81
C ASP A 45 0.28 -10.71 16.88
N VAL A 46 0.73 -9.67 16.19
CA VAL A 46 -0.10 -8.84 15.30
C VAL A 46 -0.57 -9.63 14.08
N PHE A 47 0.28 -10.51 13.53
CA PHE A 47 -0.03 -11.27 12.33
C PHE A 47 -1.09 -12.34 12.62
N GLN A 48 -0.92 -13.08 13.73
CA GLN A 48 -1.92 -14.04 14.16
C GLN A 48 -3.26 -13.36 14.47
N ALA A 49 -3.24 -12.20 15.12
CA ALA A 49 -4.45 -11.42 15.37
C ALA A 49 -5.18 -11.04 14.07
N TYR A 50 -4.43 -10.55 13.08
CA TYR A 50 -4.95 -10.25 11.75
C TYR A 50 -5.63 -11.45 11.09
N GLN A 51 -4.99 -12.62 11.10
CA GLN A 51 -5.55 -13.84 10.51
C GLN A 51 -6.86 -14.25 11.19
N CYS A 52 -6.88 -14.25 12.54
CA CYS A 52 -8.07 -14.59 13.29
C CYS A 52 -9.25 -13.65 13.01
N PHE A 53 -9.02 -12.33 12.85
CA PHE A 53 -10.10 -11.40 12.50
C PHE A 53 -10.57 -11.56 11.04
N LEU A 54 -9.70 -11.97 10.13
CA LEU A 54 -10.07 -12.27 8.75
C LEU A 54 -10.96 -13.52 8.69
N GLU A 55 -10.57 -14.59 9.39
CA GLU A 55 -11.34 -15.84 9.51
C GLU A 55 -12.70 -15.63 10.20
N GLY A 56 -12.74 -14.75 11.20
CA GLY A 56 -13.97 -14.41 11.90
C GLY A 56 -14.91 -13.49 11.11
N GLY A 57 -14.51 -13.02 9.93
CA GLY A 57 -15.29 -12.11 9.08
C GLY A 57 -15.31 -10.66 9.58
N GLN A 58 -14.47 -10.29 10.56
CA GLN A 58 -14.35 -8.90 11.03
C GLN A 58 -13.37 -8.10 10.16
N GLN A 59 -13.75 -7.87 8.89
CA GLN A 59 -12.94 -7.19 7.89
C GLN A 59 -12.42 -5.82 8.37
N GLN A 60 -13.26 -5.00 9.01
CA GLN A 60 -12.84 -3.68 9.49
C GLN A 60 -11.73 -3.76 10.57
N LEU A 61 -11.80 -4.74 11.48
CA LEU A 61 -10.80 -4.91 12.53
C LEU A 61 -9.48 -5.41 11.95
N ALA A 62 -9.54 -6.41 11.06
CA ALA A 62 -8.38 -6.89 10.32
C ALA A 62 -7.73 -5.78 9.49
N HIS A 63 -8.54 -4.95 8.81
CA HIS A 63 -8.06 -3.82 8.00
C HIS A 63 -7.33 -2.78 8.87
N ASN A 64 -7.87 -2.46 10.05
CA ASN A 64 -7.21 -1.52 10.96
C ASN A 64 -5.85 -2.04 11.45
N ILE A 65 -5.73 -3.33 11.73
CA ILE A 65 -4.45 -3.95 12.11
C ILE A 65 -3.47 -3.94 10.93
N ALA A 66 -3.96 -4.32 9.75
CA ALA A 66 -3.17 -4.29 8.53
C ALA A 66 -2.61 -2.89 8.24
N LEU A 67 -3.43 -1.85 8.36
CA LEU A 67 -3.05 -0.47 8.05
C LEU A 67 -2.08 0.14 9.06
N ASN A 68 -2.28 -0.12 10.36
CA ASN A 68 -1.50 0.55 11.41
C ASN A 68 -0.18 -0.16 11.71
N ASP A 69 -0.18 -1.50 11.67
CA ASP A 69 0.92 -2.30 12.20
C ASP A 69 1.66 -3.04 11.08
N LEU A 70 0.94 -3.84 10.28
CA LEU A 70 1.58 -4.74 9.30
C LEU A 70 2.08 -4.02 8.04
N ALA A 71 1.27 -3.13 7.45
CA ALA A 71 1.63 -2.46 6.20
C ALA A 71 2.88 -1.58 6.33
N PRO A 72 3.06 -0.77 7.39
CA PRO A 72 4.30 -0.03 7.60
C PRO A 72 5.53 -0.93 7.69
N GLU A 73 5.44 -2.07 8.38
CA GLU A 73 6.56 -3.01 8.51
C GLU A 73 6.93 -3.64 7.15
N VAL A 74 5.93 -4.05 6.37
CA VAL A 74 6.13 -4.63 5.04
C VAL A 74 6.74 -3.63 4.06
N VAL A 75 6.29 -2.37 4.10
CA VAL A 75 6.85 -1.28 3.26
C VAL A 75 8.30 -1.02 3.63
N ILE A 76 8.62 -0.92 4.93
CA ILE A 76 9.99 -0.70 5.40
C ILE A 76 10.91 -1.86 4.99
N ARG A 77 10.40 -3.09 5.00
CA ARG A 77 11.12 -4.28 4.53
C ARG A 77 11.36 -4.27 3.02
N GLY A 78 10.51 -3.57 2.26
CA GLY A 78 10.62 -3.46 0.81
C GLY A 78 10.00 -4.62 0.03
N ASP A 79 9.00 -5.31 0.61
CA ASP A 79 8.35 -6.49 0.01
C ASP A 79 6.91 -6.18 -0.48
N PRO A 80 6.74 -5.59 -1.68
CA PRO A 80 5.41 -5.18 -2.16
C PRO A 80 4.48 -6.35 -2.51
N GLU A 81 5.00 -7.56 -2.73
CA GLU A 81 4.15 -8.75 -2.97
C GLU A 81 3.42 -9.19 -1.69
N VAL A 82 4.06 -9.07 -0.53
CA VAL A 82 3.41 -9.33 0.76
C VAL A 82 2.31 -8.29 0.99
N LEU A 83 2.54 -7.04 0.62
CA LEU A 83 1.55 -5.97 0.70
C LEU A 83 0.30 -6.27 -0.15
N LYS A 84 0.48 -6.81 -1.37
CA LYS A 84 -0.64 -7.28 -2.19
C LYS A 84 -1.39 -8.45 -1.54
N SER A 85 -0.67 -9.40 -0.96
CA SER A 85 -1.31 -10.54 -0.28
C SER A 85 -2.11 -10.12 0.96
N LEU A 86 -1.61 -9.11 1.69
CA LEU A 86 -2.27 -8.57 2.87
C LEU A 86 -3.58 -7.88 2.49
N PHE A 87 -3.56 -6.98 1.50
CA PHE A 87 -4.76 -6.23 1.12
C PHE A 87 -5.65 -6.94 0.10
N GLY A 88 -5.16 -8.00 -0.56
CA GLY A 88 -5.89 -8.70 -1.63
C GLY A 88 -7.05 -9.58 -1.16
N ASN A 89 -7.05 -10.01 0.10
CA ASN A 89 -8.09 -10.89 0.66
C ASN A 89 -9.31 -10.14 1.21
N PHE A 90 -9.28 -8.81 1.19
CA PHE A 90 -10.34 -7.98 1.75
C PHE A 90 -11.47 -7.76 0.76
N ILE A 91 -12.68 -7.59 1.31
CA ILE A 91 -13.88 -7.24 0.53
C ILE A 91 -14.07 -5.71 0.61
N PRO A 92 -13.89 -4.95 -0.49
CA PRO A 92 -13.95 -3.48 -0.47
C PRO A 92 -15.26 -2.89 0.07
N SER A 93 -16.39 -3.59 -0.11
CA SER A 93 -17.70 -3.11 0.34
C SER A 93 -17.91 -3.20 1.85
N GLU A 94 -17.13 -4.01 2.56
CA GLU A 94 -17.27 -4.21 4.00
C GLU A 94 -16.36 -3.28 4.83
N ILE A 95 -15.49 -2.51 4.15
CA ILE A 95 -14.47 -1.68 4.79
C ILE A 95 -14.81 -0.21 4.58
N SER A 96 -14.92 0.52 5.69
CA SER A 96 -15.13 1.96 5.66
C SER A 96 -13.86 2.68 5.20
N GLY A 97 -13.96 3.46 4.12
CA GLY A 97 -12.83 4.24 3.60
C GLY A 97 -11.78 3.43 2.83
N TRP A 98 -12.14 2.24 2.32
CA TRP A 98 -11.23 1.38 1.55
C TRP A 98 -10.48 2.11 0.42
N HIS A 99 -11.20 2.96 -0.32
CA HIS A 99 -10.64 3.68 -1.46
C HIS A 99 -9.49 4.63 -1.07
N ASP A 100 -9.63 5.29 0.08
CA ASP A 100 -8.69 6.30 0.58
C ASP A 100 -7.56 5.68 1.41
N THR A 101 -7.59 4.37 1.65
CA THR A 101 -6.65 3.68 2.55
C THR A 101 -6.08 2.40 1.92
N GLY A 102 -6.71 1.24 2.12
CA GLY A 102 -6.22 -0.06 1.65
C GLY A 102 -5.97 -0.11 0.14
N ASN A 103 -6.82 0.56 -0.66
CA ASN A 103 -6.63 0.65 -2.10
C ASN A 103 -5.36 1.43 -2.50
N LEU A 104 -4.96 2.45 -1.74
CA LEU A 104 -3.72 3.19 -2.02
C LEU A 104 -2.48 2.30 -1.84
N TYR A 105 -2.47 1.42 -0.84
CA TYR A 105 -1.39 0.44 -0.66
C TYR A 105 -1.32 -0.57 -1.81
N LEU A 106 -2.47 -1.04 -2.31
CA LEU A 106 -2.53 -1.93 -3.47
C LEU A 106 -2.03 -1.26 -4.74
N GLN A 107 -2.49 -0.02 -5.01
CA GLN A 107 -2.04 0.77 -6.15
C GLN A 107 -0.54 1.07 -6.07
N TYR A 108 -0.03 1.41 -4.89
CA TYR A 108 1.41 1.58 -4.66
C TYR A 108 2.18 0.29 -4.96
N ALA A 109 1.75 -0.85 -4.42
CA ALA A 109 2.40 -2.13 -4.66
C ALA A 109 2.38 -2.52 -6.15
N GLU A 110 1.28 -2.24 -6.85
CA GLU A 110 1.18 -2.43 -8.30
C GLU A 110 2.18 -1.56 -9.06
N CYS A 111 2.27 -0.26 -8.75
CA CYS A 111 3.20 0.66 -9.40
C CYS A 111 4.66 0.25 -9.20
N VAL A 112 5.07 -0.02 -7.97
CA VAL A 112 6.46 -0.37 -7.63
C VAL A 112 6.88 -1.72 -8.23
N THR A 113 5.95 -2.64 -8.45
CA THR A 113 6.26 -3.96 -8.99
C THR A 113 6.19 -4.04 -10.51
N LYS A 114 5.18 -3.40 -11.13
CA LYS A 114 4.94 -3.49 -12.57
C LYS A 114 5.75 -2.47 -13.36
N ILE A 115 5.87 -1.22 -12.90
CA ILE A 115 6.55 -0.16 -13.67
C ILE A 115 8.01 -0.54 -13.97
N PRO A 116 8.85 -0.97 -13.01
CA PRO A 116 10.22 -1.36 -13.32
C PRO A 116 10.31 -2.53 -14.31
N LYS A 117 9.42 -3.52 -14.19
CA LYS A 117 9.39 -4.69 -15.09
C LYS A 117 9.03 -4.29 -16.52
N LEU A 118 8.01 -3.43 -16.69
CA LEU A 118 7.61 -2.93 -18.00
C LEU A 118 8.72 -2.07 -18.63
N LEU A 119 9.37 -1.21 -17.85
CA LEU A 119 10.52 -0.42 -18.32
C LEU A 119 11.71 -1.29 -18.73
N GLU A 120 11.98 -2.38 -18.00
CA GLU A 120 13.04 -3.33 -18.34
C GLU A 120 12.74 -4.06 -19.67
N VAL A 121 11.48 -4.46 -19.89
CA VAL A 121 11.04 -5.08 -21.15
C VAL A 121 11.23 -4.10 -22.31
N LEU A 122 10.75 -2.85 -22.16
CA LEU A 122 10.90 -1.81 -23.18
C LEU A 122 12.38 -1.48 -23.47
N ALA A 123 13.23 -1.45 -22.43
CA ALA A 123 14.67 -1.23 -22.60
C ALA A 123 15.36 -2.37 -23.37
N LYS A 124 14.91 -3.62 -23.17
CA LYS A 124 15.43 -4.80 -23.90
C LYS A 124 14.92 -4.89 -25.33
N GLU A 125 13.69 -4.45 -25.58
CA GLU A 125 13.07 -4.47 -26.91
C GLU A 125 13.64 -3.40 -27.84
N GLY A 126 14.28 -2.35 -27.30
CA GLY A 126 15.19 -1.43 -27.98
C GLY A 126 14.56 -0.57 -29.09
N ASN A 127 14.16 -1.20 -30.19
CA ASN A 127 13.67 -0.59 -31.44
C ASN A 127 12.55 -1.40 -32.12
N ALA A 128 12.10 -2.52 -31.54
CA ALA A 128 10.85 -3.17 -31.95
C ALA A 128 9.67 -2.30 -31.50
N ALA A 129 8.65 -2.14 -32.34
CA ALA A 129 7.45 -1.38 -31.97
C ALA A 129 6.93 -1.94 -30.63
N PRO A 130 6.86 -1.11 -29.57
CA PRO A 130 6.38 -1.56 -28.27
C PRO A 130 5.01 -2.19 -28.43
N ASP A 131 4.77 -3.31 -27.76
CA ASP A 131 3.43 -3.88 -27.70
C ASP A 131 2.48 -2.80 -27.17
N ALA A 132 1.51 -2.38 -28.00
CA ALA A 132 0.60 -1.28 -27.68
C ALA A 132 -0.12 -1.50 -26.33
N VAL A 133 -0.30 -2.76 -25.93
CA VAL A 133 -0.88 -3.17 -24.65
C VAL A 133 0.06 -2.85 -23.47
N GLN A 134 1.35 -3.12 -23.59
CA GLN A 134 2.33 -2.86 -22.53
C GLN A 134 2.53 -1.35 -22.32
N GLN A 135 2.52 -0.59 -23.42
CA GLN A 135 2.63 0.86 -23.36
C GLN A 135 1.38 1.51 -22.74
N ALA A 136 0.18 1.05 -23.10
CA ALA A 136 -1.06 1.51 -22.49
C ALA A 136 -1.12 1.20 -20.98
N GLU A 137 -0.66 0.02 -20.55
CA GLU A 137 -0.58 -0.34 -19.13
C GLU A 137 0.45 0.53 -18.38
N LEU A 138 1.60 0.81 -18.99
CA LEU A 138 2.60 1.70 -18.41
C LEU A 138 2.07 3.13 -18.27
N GLU A 139 1.34 3.65 -19.26
CA GLU A 139 0.70 4.96 -19.18
C GLU A 139 -0.37 5.00 -18.09
N ARG A 140 -1.21 3.96 -17.96
CA ARG A 140 -2.21 3.85 -16.89
C ARG A 140 -1.55 3.90 -15.51
N LEU A 141 -0.47 3.15 -15.31
CA LEU A 141 0.28 3.12 -14.05
C LEU A 141 1.04 4.44 -13.81
N ALA A 142 1.55 5.08 -14.85
CA ALA A 142 2.20 6.37 -14.72
C ALA A 142 1.21 7.48 -14.32
N GLN A 143 -0.05 7.39 -14.76
CA GLN A 143 -1.12 8.31 -14.36
C GLN A 143 -1.57 8.12 -12.90
N SER A 144 -1.44 6.93 -12.33
CA SER A 144 -1.75 6.70 -10.91
C SER A 144 -0.65 7.19 -9.96
N VAL A 145 0.60 7.33 -10.42
CA VAL A 145 1.71 7.82 -9.58
C VAL A 145 1.44 9.24 -9.00
N PRO A 146 1.04 10.26 -9.78
CA PRO A 146 0.67 11.56 -9.23
C PRO A 146 -0.47 11.48 -8.20
N HIS A 147 -1.50 10.67 -8.48
CA HIS A 147 -2.62 10.46 -7.56
C HIS A 147 -2.15 9.87 -6.21
N LEU A 148 -1.22 8.92 -6.25
CA LEU A 148 -0.63 8.33 -5.03
C LEU A 148 0.21 9.37 -4.26
N LEU A 149 1.01 10.17 -4.95
CA LEU A 149 1.83 11.21 -4.33
C LEU A 149 1.00 12.27 -3.61
N GLU A 150 -0.21 12.57 -4.08
CA GLU A 150 -1.12 13.54 -3.46
C GLU A 150 -1.95 12.95 -2.30
N ASN A 151 -2.34 11.69 -2.38
CA ASN A 151 -3.27 11.09 -1.41
C ASN A 151 -2.58 10.27 -0.31
N LEU A 152 -1.38 9.73 -0.54
CA LEU A 152 -0.62 9.05 0.52
C LEU A 152 -0.39 9.94 1.74
N PRO A 153 0.00 11.23 1.63
CA PRO A 153 0.19 12.09 2.80
C PRO A 153 -1.09 12.27 3.65
N LYS A 154 -2.26 12.34 3.00
CA LYS A 154 -3.55 12.52 3.67
C LYS A 154 -3.93 11.30 4.51
N MET A 155 -3.53 10.10 4.08
CA MET A 155 -3.75 8.85 4.84
C MET A 155 -3.04 8.86 6.20
N PHE A 156 -1.93 9.59 6.34
CA PHE A 156 -1.09 9.63 7.54
C PHE A 156 -1.22 10.93 8.34
N GLU A 157 -2.07 11.87 7.94
CA GLU A 157 -2.14 13.24 8.50
C GLU A 157 -2.42 13.30 10.02
N HIS A 158 -3.04 12.26 10.57
CA HIS A 158 -3.45 12.19 11.99
C HIS A 158 -2.63 11.19 12.81
N ARG A 159 -1.48 10.73 12.28
CA ARG A 159 -0.73 9.61 12.84
C ARG A 159 0.67 10.05 13.28
N ASP A 160 0.83 10.27 14.59
CA ASP A 160 2.10 10.70 15.18
C ASP A 160 3.15 9.57 15.30
N ASP A 161 2.83 8.35 14.88
CA ASP A 161 3.71 7.20 14.97
C ASP A 161 4.93 7.33 14.04
N LEU A 162 6.13 7.23 14.62
CA LEU A 162 7.40 7.27 13.89
C LEU A 162 7.44 6.24 12.75
N ARG A 163 6.88 5.04 12.97
CA ARG A 163 6.83 3.97 11.96
C ARG A 163 6.06 4.39 10.72
N GLN A 164 4.94 5.08 10.91
CA GLN A 164 4.09 5.53 9.82
C GLN A 164 4.73 6.68 9.04
N ARG A 165 5.46 7.57 9.72
CA ARG A 165 6.28 8.60 9.06
C ARG A 165 7.39 8.01 8.21
N VAL A 166 8.08 6.98 8.72
CA VAL A 166 9.11 6.27 7.96
C VAL A 166 8.51 5.54 6.77
N CYS A 167 7.38 4.85 6.95
CA CYS A 167 6.62 4.21 5.87
C CYS A 167 6.27 5.21 4.77
N LEU A 168 5.66 6.35 5.11
CA LEU A 168 5.34 7.41 4.15
C LEU A 168 6.58 7.90 3.41
N ALA A 169 7.68 8.16 4.12
CA ALA A 169 8.91 8.63 3.49
C ALA A 169 9.48 7.61 2.51
N GLU A 170 9.42 6.32 2.84
CA GLU A 170 9.87 5.23 1.99
C GLU A 170 8.97 5.08 0.75
N MET A 171 7.64 5.06 0.92
CA MET A 171 6.70 4.99 -0.20
C MET A 171 6.88 6.15 -1.17
N LEU A 172 6.97 7.38 -0.66
CA LEU A 172 7.20 8.56 -1.49
C LEU A 172 8.55 8.48 -2.21
N SER A 173 9.61 8.09 -1.52
CA SER A 173 10.95 7.94 -2.12
C SER A 173 10.95 6.93 -3.26
N GLN A 174 10.28 5.78 -3.09
CA GLN A 174 10.17 4.77 -4.13
C GLN A 174 9.34 5.27 -5.32
N LEU A 175 8.20 5.91 -5.09
CA LEU A 175 7.39 6.49 -6.17
C LEU A 175 8.16 7.55 -6.96
N LEU A 176 8.91 8.42 -6.28
CA LEU A 176 9.71 9.46 -6.93
C LEU A 176 10.86 8.89 -7.76
N ARG A 177 11.46 7.78 -7.32
CA ARG A 177 12.45 7.04 -8.11
C ARG A 177 11.85 6.53 -9.43
N LEU A 178 10.56 6.19 -9.46
CA LEU A 178 9.88 5.77 -10.69
C LEU A 178 9.54 6.93 -11.63
N VAL A 179 9.37 8.15 -11.11
CA VAL A 179 9.06 9.34 -11.94
C VAL A 179 10.19 9.65 -12.92
N SER A 180 11.45 9.48 -12.53
CA SER A 180 12.59 9.83 -13.40
C SER A 180 12.68 8.96 -14.66
N PRO A 181 12.64 7.62 -14.57
CA PRO A 181 12.54 6.75 -15.73
C PRO A 181 11.30 7.03 -16.59
N LEU A 182 10.11 7.17 -15.98
CA LEU A 182 8.87 7.42 -16.73
C LEU A 182 8.96 8.67 -17.62
N ARG A 183 9.58 9.74 -17.11
CA ARG A 183 9.84 10.96 -17.89
C ARG A 183 10.81 10.74 -19.04
N MET A 184 11.81 9.88 -18.90
CA MET A 184 12.76 9.56 -19.99
C MET A 184 12.07 8.87 -21.17
N TYR A 185 11.01 8.10 -20.92
CA TYR A 185 10.19 7.46 -21.96
C TYR A 185 9.08 8.38 -22.51
N GLY A 186 9.13 9.69 -22.22
CA GLY A 186 8.16 10.67 -22.71
C GLY A 186 6.80 10.61 -22.04
N ILE A 187 6.63 9.78 -21.00
CA ILE A 187 5.39 9.67 -20.26
C ILE A 187 5.37 10.81 -19.24
N ALA A 188 4.57 11.84 -19.53
CA ALA A 188 4.46 13.05 -18.73
C ALA A 188 3.67 12.81 -17.43
N ALA A 189 4.23 12.04 -16.50
CA ALA A 189 3.80 12.08 -15.10
C ALA A 189 4.32 13.40 -14.51
N ARG A 190 3.48 14.44 -14.54
CA ARG A 190 3.74 15.68 -13.80
C ARG A 190 3.21 15.52 -12.37
N PRO A 191 4.07 15.33 -11.35
CA PRO A 191 3.62 15.41 -9.98
C PRO A 191 3.47 16.89 -9.60
N HIS A 192 2.28 17.27 -9.13
CA HIS A 192 2.04 18.55 -8.46
C HIS A 192 2.43 18.45 -6.98
N THR A 193 3.60 17.90 -6.65
CA THR A 193 4.01 17.76 -5.25
C THR A 193 4.65 19.04 -4.75
N SER A 194 4.00 19.69 -3.77
CA SER A 194 4.57 20.79 -2.99
C SER A 194 5.92 20.39 -2.40
N SER A 195 6.97 21.11 -2.79
CA SER A 195 8.40 20.86 -2.51
C SER A 195 8.79 20.73 -1.02
N GLY A 196 7.85 20.96 -0.09
CA GLY A 196 8.10 20.98 1.36
C GLY A 196 8.06 19.61 2.07
N MET A 197 7.40 18.58 1.50
CA MET A 197 7.16 17.29 2.21
C MET A 197 8.03 16.12 1.74
N LEU A 198 8.94 16.36 0.80
CA LEU A 198 9.77 15.32 0.19
C LEU A 198 11.04 15.09 1.02
N PRO A 199 11.51 13.85 1.20
CA PRO A 199 12.85 13.59 1.74
C PRO A 199 13.92 14.30 0.89
N GLU A 200 14.99 14.80 1.52
CA GLU A 200 15.97 15.71 0.90
C GLU A 200 16.60 15.16 -0.39
N GLN A 201 16.88 13.86 -0.42
CA GLN A 201 17.40 13.18 -1.61
C GLN A 201 16.41 13.19 -2.78
N ALA A 202 15.13 13.03 -2.49
CA ALA A 202 14.08 13.07 -3.50
C ALA A 202 13.77 14.50 -3.97
N ARG A 203 13.93 15.49 -3.07
CA ARG A 203 13.89 16.94 -3.44
C ARG A 203 14.99 17.29 -4.43
N LEU A 204 16.22 16.85 -4.19
CA LEU A 204 17.36 17.12 -5.07
C LEU A 204 17.12 16.52 -6.46
N GLN A 205 16.66 15.28 -6.55
CA GLN A 205 16.34 14.64 -7.84
C GLN A 205 15.21 15.36 -8.58
N HIS A 206 14.17 15.82 -7.87
CA HIS A 206 13.07 16.58 -8.47
C HIS A 206 13.53 17.97 -8.98
N VAL A 207 14.36 18.68 -8.22
CA VAL A 207 14.91 19.97 -8.63
C VAL A 207 15.86 19.81 -9.82
N GLN A 208 16.71 18.79 -9.81
CA GLN A 208 17.63 18.52 -10.92
C GLN A 208 16.88 18.17 -12.21
N SER A 209 15.90 17.28 -12.15
CA SER A 209 15.06 16.93 -13.32
C SER A 209 14.29 18.13 -13.87
N SER A 210 13.67 18.94 -13.00
CA SER A 210 12.94 20.15 -13.39
C SER A 210 13.86 21.22 -14.03
N SER A 211 15.09 21.37 -13.53
CA SER A 211 16.07 22.29 -14.11
C SER A 211 16.58 21.77 -15.46
N ARG A 212 16.75 20.45 -15.61
CA ARG A 212 17.14 19.83 -16.89
C ARG A 212 16.08 20.04 -17.97
N GLU A 213 14.79 19.92 -17.64
CA GLU A 213 13.70 20.19 -18.58
C GLU A 213 13.65 21.65 -19.05
N ARG A 214 13.88 22.61 -18.13
CA ARG A 214 13.93 24.03 -18.49
C ARG A 214 15.07 24.32 -19.46
N LEU A 215 16.23 23.67 -19.26
CA LEU A 215 17.36 23.77 -20.16
C LEU A 215 17.07 23.15 -21.53
N PHE A 216 16.49 21.95 -21.59
CA PHE A 216 16.14 21.32 -22.86
C PHE A 216 15.11 22.15 -23.64
N ARG A 217 14.07 22.66 -22.99
CA ARG A 217 13.11 23.58 -23.64
C ARG A 217 13.76 24.87 -24.12
N ALA A 218 14.68 25.45 -23.34
CA ALA A 218 15.40 26.66 -23.75
C ALA A 218 16.30 26.39 -24.98
N LEU A 219 16.92 25.21 -25.05
CA LEU A 219 17.71 24.78 -26.20
C LEU A 219 16.86 24.53 -27.45
N GLU A 220 15.69 23.92 -27.30
CA GLU A 220 14.74 23.75 -28.41
C GLU A 220 14.29 25.11 -28.96
N VAL A 221 13.86 26.03 -28.09
CA VAL A 221 13.44 27.38 -28.50
C VAL A 221 14.59 28.16 -29.16
N ALA A 222 15.82 28.00 -28.69
CA ALA A 222 17.00 28.64 -29.28
C ALA A 222 17.43 28.01 -30.62
N SER A 223 17.01 26.76 -30.92
CA SER A 223 17.31 26.09 -32.19
C SER A 223 16.35 26.45 -33.32
N TYR A 224 15.19 27.02 -33.00
CA TYR A 224 14.16 27.46 -33.95
C TYR A 224 14.18 28.99 -34.21
N ALA A 225 15.13 29.72 -33.64
CA ALA A 225 15.36 31.16 -33.83
C ALA A 225 16.67 31.40 -34.61
#